data_AF-A0A6I5YN41-F1
#
_entry.id   AF-A0A6I5YN41-F1
#
_cell.length_a   1.000
_cell.length_b   1.000
_cell.length_c   1.000
_cell.angle_alpha   90.00
_cell.angle_beta   90.00
_cell.angle_gamma   90.00
#
_symmetry.space_group_name_H-M   'P 1'
#
loop_
_entity.id
_entity.type
_entity.pdbx_description
1 polymer ?
#
loop_
_entity_poly.entity_id
_entity_poly.type
_entity_poly.pdbx_seq_one_letter_code
_entity_poly.pdbx_strand_id
1 'polypeptide(L)'
;MTSISAADSVMAIRNAILQKNAALRDVAQTGNAGAATGAGATQGTQPGGFTEALNSALNQVNGLQNQAGEAAAAFERGETTDIAAVMLAKQQASVGFEATLQVRNKLLSAYKDIMSMPV
;
A
#
# COMPACT_ATOMS: atom_id res chain seq x y z
N MET A 1 -55.87 -3.90 -11.56
CA MET A 1 -54.77 -3.00 -11.18
C MET A 1 -53.93 -3.72 -10.12
N THR A 2 -52.61 -3.58 -10.22
CA THR A 2 -51.60 -3.93 -9.19
C THR A 2 -51.10 -5.39 -9.15
N SER A 3 -50.04 -5.71 -9.91
CA SER A 3 -49.06 -6.76 -9.55
C SER A 3 -47.81 -6.83 -10.46
N ILE A 4 -47.20 -5.70 -10.86
CA ILE A 4 -45.88 -5.72 -11.52
C ILE A 4 -45.10 -4.49 -11.06
N SER A 5 -44.24 -4.65 -10.04
CA SER A 5 -43.33 -3.58 -9.59
C SER A 5 -42.12 -4.11 -8.83
N ALA A 6 -42.24 -5.27 -8.16
CA ALA A 6 -41.12 -5.89 -7.45
C ALA A 6 -40.02 -6.39 -8.42
N ALA A 7 -40.39 -7.06 -9.52
CA ALA A 7 -39.42 -7.57 -10.51
C ALA A 7 -38.72 -6.44 -11.30
N ASP A 8 -39.46 -5.38 -11.62
CA ASP A 8 -38.94 -4.21 -12.34
C ASP A 8 -37.99 -3.38 -11.46
N SER A 9 -38.34 -3.23 -10.18
CA SER A 9 -37.47 -2.58 -9.18
C SER A 9 -36.18 -3.35 -8.95
N VAL A 10 -36.21 -4.69 -8.98
CA VAL A 10 -35.00 -5.52 -8.84
C VAL A 10 -34.10 -5.42 -10.07
N MET A 11 -34.66 -5.32 -11.28
CA MET A 11 -33.89 -5.07 -12.51
C MET A 11 -33.29 -3.66 -12.55
N ALA A 12 -34.03 -2.64 -12.09
CA ALA A 12 -33.53 -1.28 -11.95
C ALA A 12 -32.40 -1.19 -10.91
N ILE A 13 -32.53 -1.87 -9.77
CA ILE A 13 -31.48 -1.95 -8.74
C ILE A 13 -30.25 -2.70 -9.26
N ARG A 14 -30.45 -3.82 -9.98
CA ARG A 14 -29.35 -4.58 -10.59
C ARG A 14 -28.57 -3.70 -11.57
N ASN A 15 -29.27 -2.92 -12.38
CA ASN A 15 -28.63 -2.01 -13.34
C ASN A 15 -27.89 -0.85 -12.63
N ALA A 16 -28.46 -0.29 -11.57
CA ALA A 16 -27.83 0.75 -10.77
C ALA A 16 -26.57 0.26 -10.04
N ILE A 17 -26.55 -0.98 -9.55
CA ILE A 17 -25.36 -1.58 -8.92
C ILE A 17 -24.24 -1.79 -9.95
N LEU A 18 -24.57 -2.25 -11.16
CA LEU A 18 -23.59 -2.42 -12.23
C LEU A 18 -23.00 -1.08 -12.69
N GLN A 19 -23.83 -0.03 -12.78
CA GLN A 19 -23.38 1.30 -13.16
C GLN A 19 -22.51 1.97 -12.08
N LYS A 20 -22.86 1.78 -10.80
CA LYS A 20 -22.06 2.25 -9.67
C LYS A 20 -20.69 1.56 -9.59
N ASN A 21 -20.65 0.24 -9.84
CA ASN A 21 -19.38 -0.50 -9.89
C ASN A 21 -18.51 -0.12 -11.10
N ALA A 22 -19.11 0.20 -12.25
CA ALA A 22 -18.36 0.68 -13.42
C ALA A 22 -17.71 2.05 -13.17
N ALA A 23 -18.45 3.00 -12.58
CA ALA A 23 -17.92 4.32 -12.24
C ALA A 23 -16.79 4.25 -11.18
N LEU A 24 -16.89 3.34 -10.21
CA LEU A 24 -15.83 3.12 -9.21
C LEU A 24 -14.56 2.50 -9.84
N ARG A 25 -14.69 1.66 -10.88
CA ARG A 25 -13.53 1.13 -11.63
C ARG A 25 -12.88 2.20 -12.50
N ASP A 26 -13.66 3.13 -13.05
CA ASP A 26 -13.13 4.28 -13.80
C ASP A 26 -12.38 5.26 -12.89
N VAL A 27 -12.85 5.50 -11.67
CA VAL A 27 -12.11 6.31 -10.66
C VAL A 27 -10.84 5.59 -10.18
N ALA A 28 -10.88 4.26 -10.04
CA ALA A 28 -9.68 3.48 -9.70
C ALA A 28 -8.65 3.41 -10.86
N GLN A 29 -9.11 3.47 -12.11
CA GLN A 29 -8.25 3.49 -13.30
C GLN A 29 -7.74 4.89 -13.63
N THR A 30 -8.56 5.92 -13.45
CA THR A 30 -8.22 7.34 -13.67
C THR A 30 -7.40 7.93 -12.51
N GLY A 31 -7.60 7.46 -11.28
CA GLY A 31 -6.74 7.77 -10.13
C GLY A 31 -5.30 7.25 -10.26
N ASN A 32 -5.04 6.39 -11.24
CA ASN A 32 -3.72 5.83 -11.55
C ASN A 32 -3.12 6.34 -12.87
N ALA A 33 -3.81 7.26 -13.57
CA ALA A 33 -3.39 7.79 -14.88
C ALA A 33 -3.21 9.34 -14.91
N GLY A 34 -3.39 10.01 -13.78
CA GLY A 34 -3.32 11.48 -13.66
C GLY A 34 -2.14 12.06 -12.87
N ALA A 35 -1.15 11.25 -12.49
CA ALA A 35 0.04 11.69 -11.75
C ALA A 35 1.31 11.01 -12.29
N ALA A 36 1.66 11.27 -13.56
CA ALA A 36 2.94 10.88 -14.13
C ALA A 36 3.36 11.81 -15.28
N THR A 37 3.33 13.12 -15.04
CA THR A 37 4.02 14.12 -15.87
C THR A 37 4.86 15.02 -14.99
N GLY A 38 6.04 14.53 -14.60
CA GLY A 38 7.08 15.33 -13.98
C GLY A 38 7.89 14.59 -12.92
N ALA A 39 9.19 14.46 -13.21
CA ALA A 39 10.28 14.05 -12.33
C ALA A 39 10.43 12.54 -12.04
N GLY A 40 11.46 11.97 -12.67
CA GLY A 40 12.01 10.67 -12.32
C GLY A 40 12.54 9.96 -13.54
N ALA A 41 13.66 10.44 -14.06
CA ALA A 41 14.46 9.68 -15.00
C ALA A 41 14.58 8.24 -14.48
N THR A 42 14.25 7.26 -15.31
CA THR A 42 14.72 5.89 -15.16
C THR A 42 16.24 5.93 -15.37
N GLN A 43 16.93 6.44 -14.36
CA GLN A 43 18.35 6.29 -14.20
C GLN A 43 18.52 4.79 -13.99
N GLY A 44 19.00 4.12 -15.02
CA GLY A 44 19.21 2.67 -15.00
C GLY A 44 19.86 2.31 -13.67
N THR A 45 19.18 1.44 -12.92
CA THR A 45 19.66 0.95 -11.62
C THR A 45 21.07 0.45 -11.84
N GLN A 46 22.04 1.24 -11.37
CA GLN A 46 23.43 0.82 -11.38
C GLN A 46 23.51 -0.52 -10.63
N PRO A 47 24.33 -1.48 -11.08
CA PRO A 47 24.56 -2.71 -10.34
C PRO A 47 25.13 -2.34 -8.96
N GLY A 48 24.27 -2.31 -7.94
CA GLY A 48 24.58 -1.80 -6.60
C GLY A 48 23.46 -0.97 -5.96
N GLY A 49 22.72 -0.16 -6.73
CA GLY A 49 21.73 0.78 -6.19
C GLY A 49 20.52 0.09 -5.53
N PHE A 50 20.22 -1.14 -5.92
CA PHE A 50 19.13 -1.91 -5.34
C PHE A 50 19.42 -2.35 -3.89
N THR A 51 20.62 -2.90 -3.63
CA THR A 51 21.01 -3.33 -2.27
C THR A 51 21.06 -2.13 -1.33
N GLU A 52 21.49 -0.99 -1.83
CA GLU A 52 21.52 0.27 -1.11
C GLU A 52 20.11 0.79 -0.80
N ALA A 53 19.19 0.73 -1.77
CA ALA A 53 17.79 1.04 -1.55
C ALA A 53 17.12 0.10 -0.54
N LEU A 54 17.44 -1.20 -0.57
CA LEU A 54 16.95 -2.18 0.40
C LEU A 54 17.49 -1.89 1.80
N ASN A 55 18.80 -1.63 1.95
CA ASN A 55 19.39 -1.24 3.22
C ASN A 55 18.76 0.05 3.75
N SER A 56 18.53 1.04 2.88
CA SER A 56 17.83 2.27 3.24
C SER A 56 16.41 1.99 3.72
N ALA A 57 15.65 1.14 3.03
CA ALA A 57 14.29 0.76 3.44
C ALA A 57 14.27 0.03 4.79
N LEU A 58 15.21 -0.88 5.03
CA LEU A 58 15.36 -1.57 6.31
C LEU A 58 15.67 -0.60 7.46
N ASN A 59 16.59 0.34 7.23
CA ASN A 59 16.90 1.39 8.20
C ASN A 59 15.70 2.30 8.45
N GLN A 60 14.93 2.61 7.42
CA GLN A 60 13.72 3.43 7.53
C GLN A 60 12.63 2.74 8.35
N VAL A 61 12.42 1.44 8.15
CA VAL A 61 11.51 0.63 8.97
C VAL A 61 11.98 0.53 10.42
N ASN A 62 13.29 0.43 10.67
CA ASN A 62 13.82 0.49 12.03
C ASN A 62 13.53 1.84 12.70
N GLY A 63 13.73 2.94 11.96
CA GLY A 63 13.38 4.29 12.42
C GLY A 63 11.89 4.43 12.76
N LEU A 64 11.00 3.92 11.91
CA LEU A 64 9.55 3.96 12.16
C LEU A 64 9.15 3.13 13.38
N GLN A 65 9.78 1.97 13.60
CA GLN A 65 9.55 1.17 14.81
C GLN A 65 9.98 1.89 16.08
N ASN A 66 11.17 2.52 16.08
CA ASN A 66 11.65 3.29 17.22
C ASN A 66 10.72 4.49 17.51
N GLN A 67 10.32 5.22 16.48
CA GLN A 67 9.42 6.37 16.61
C GLN A 67 8.04 5.96 17.15
N ALA A 68 7.49 4.83 16.68
CA ALA A 68 6.23 4.30 17.19
C ALA A 68 6.35 3.84 18.66
N GLY A 69 7.49 3.28 19.05
CA GLY A 69 7.78 2.90 20.44
C GLY A 69 7.94 4.11 21.36
N GLU A 70 8.66 5.14 20.91
CA GLU A 70 8.83 6.40 21.63
C GLU A 70 7.51 7.14 21.79
N ALA A 71 6.71 7.23 20.73
CA ALA A 71 5.38 7.83 20.79
C ALA A 71 4.46 7.11 21.78
N ALA A 72 4.49 5.77 21.79
CA ALA A 72 3.73 4.98 22.76
C ALA A 72 4.21 5.22 24.20
N ALA A 73 5.52 5.23 24.44
CA ALA A 73 6.09 5.49 25.76
C ALA A 73 5.81 6.92 26.26
N ALA A 74 5.84 7.92 25.37
CA ALA A 74 5.49 9.30 25.69
C ALA A 74 4.00 9.44 26.07
N PHE A 75 3.13 8.68 25.40
CA PHE A 75 1.70 8.63 25.73
C PHE A 75 1.44 7.93 27.06
N GLU A 76 2.09 6.79 27.31
CA GLU A 76 1.97 6.05 28.58
C GLU A 76 2.48 6.88 29.78
N ARG A 77 3.51 7.72 29.57
CA ARG A 77 4.03 8.66 30.59
C ARG A 77 3.19 9.93 30.75
N GLY A 78 2.19 10.14 29.89
CA GLY A 78 1.35 11.33 29.90
C GLY A 78 2.02 12.60 29.37
N GLU A 79 3.19 12.49 28.74
CA GLU A 79 3.89 13.61 28.08
C GLU A 79 3.17 14.04 26.80
N THR A 80 2.48 13.10 26.14
CA THR A 80 1.64 13.33 24.97
C THR A 80 0.24 12.81 25.23
N THR A 81 -0.78 13.62 24.95
CA THR A 81 -2.21 13.23 25.08
C THR A 81 -2.81 12.78 23.74
N ASP A 82 -2.06 12.92 22.65
CA ASP A 82 -2.51 12.60 21.29
C ASP A 82 -2.32 11.11 20.97
N ILE A 83 -3.36 10.32 21.27
CA ILE A 83 -3.42 8.90 20.90
C ILE A 83 -3.47 8.68 19.38
N ALA A 84 -3.98 9.65 18.61
CA ALA A 84 -4.09 9.51 17.17
C ALA A 84 -2.70 9.53 16.51
N ALA A 85 -1.80 10.39 16.99
CA ALA A 85 -0.41 10.41 16.54
C ALA A 85 0.32 9.08 16.83
N VAL A 86 0.12 8.50 18.02
CA VAL A 86 0.70 7.18 18.38
C VAL A 86 0.19 6.08 17.47
N MET A 87 -1.13 6.04 17.25
CA MET A 87 -1.75 5.04 16.38
C MET A 87 -1.28 5.16 14.93
N LEU A 88 -1.17 6.40 14.43
CA LEU A 88 -0.65 6.67 13.08
C LEU A 88 0.80 6.19 12.94
N ALA A 89 1.66 6.51 13.91
CA ALA A 89 3.05 6.04 13.91
C ALA A 89 3.13 4.51 13.90
N LYS A 90 2.30 3.83 14.70
CA LYS A 90 2.22 2.35 14.69
C LYS A 90 1.75 1.79 13.35
N GLN A 91 0.74 2.40 12.73
CA GLN A 91 0.25 1.97 11.42
C GLN A 91 1.30 2.20 10.32
N GLN A 92 2.00 3.33 10.35
CA GLN A 92 3.07 3.61 9.41
C GLN A 92 4.21 2.59 9.53
N ALA A 93 4.61 2.25 10.77
CA ALA A 93 5.62 1.21 11.01
C ALA A 93 5.16 -0.17 10.51
N SER A 94 3.90 -0.54 10.73
CA SER A 94 3.34 -1.83 10.27
C SER A 94 3.31 -1.93 8.75
N VAL A 95 2.77 -0.93 8.07
CA VAL A 95 2.68 -0.90 6.60
C VAL A 95 4.08 -0.87 5.97
N GLY A 96 5.00 -0.08 6.52
CA GLY A 96 6.39 -0.03 6.05
C GLY A 96 7.12 -1.37 6.21
N PHE A 97 6.89 -2.06 7.34
CA PHE A 97 7.44 -3.40 7.57
C PHE A 97 6.90 -4.43 6.58
N GLU A 98 5.59 -4.46 6.34
CA GLU A 98 4.96 -5.37 5.37
C GLU A 98 5.50 -5.14 3.96
N ALA A 99 5.61 -3.87 3.54
CA ALA A 99 6.18 -3.52 2.24
C ALA A 99 7.62 -4.05 2.11
N THR A 100 8.44 -3.90 3.17
CA THR A 100 9.82 -4.39 3.17
C THR A 100 9.91 -5.91 3.13
N LEU A 101 8.99 -6.61 3.80
CA LEU A 101 8.88 -8.06 3.74
C LEU A 101 8.56 -8.54 2.32
N GLN A 102 7.66 -7.86 1.61
CA GLN A 102 7.33 -8.19 0.23
C GLN A 102 8.53 -8.02 -0.70
N VAL A 103 9.29 -6.93 -0.56
CA VAL A 103 10.52 -6.71 -1.32
C VAL A 103 11.54 -7.82 -1.02
N ARG A 104 11.78 -8.12 0.26
CA ARG A 104 12.68 -9.22 0.68
C ARG A 104 12.28 -10.55 0.03
N ASN A 105 11.00 -10.92 0.10
CA ASN A 105 10.52 -12.18 -0.46
C ASN A 105 10.70 -12.23 -1.97
N LYS A 106 10.40 -11.14 -2.67
CA LYS A 106 10.58 -11.05 -4.13
C LYS A 106 12.05 -11.24 -4.54
N LEU A 107 12.99 -10.75 -3.73
CA LEU A 107 14.42 -10.94 -3.98
C LEU A 107 14.90 -12.35 -3.76
N LEU A 108 14.44 -12.99 -2.68
CA LEU A 108 14.76 -14.39 -2.42
C LEU A 108 14.23 -15.27 -3.57
N SER A 109 13.04 -14.97 -4.07
CA SER A 109 12.50 -15.62 -5.28
C SER A 109 13.37 -15.36 -6.51
N ALA A 110 13.72 -14.11 -6.82
CA ALA A 110 14.54 -13.78 -7.99
C ALA A 110 15.93 -14.44 -7.94
N TYR A 111 16.57 -14.48 -6.77
CA TYR A 111 17.83 -15.19 -6.58
C TYR A 111 17.68 -16.70 -6.82
N LYS A 112 16.62 -17.30 -6.25
CA LYS A 112 16.30 -18.71 -6.44
C LYS A 112 15.99 -19.03 -7.91
N ASP A 113 15.30 -18.15 -8.63
CA ASP A 113 14.95 -18.30 -10.04
C ASP A 113 16.20 -18.30 -10.93
N ILE A 114 17.16 -17.38 -10.67
CA ILE A 114 18.47 -17.38 -11.36
C ILE A 114 19.23 -18.67 -11.11
N MET A 115 19.23 -19.18 -9.88
CA MET A 115 19.95 -20.40 -9.50
C MET A 115 19.27 -21.68 -10.02
N SER A 116 17.95 -21.64 -10.22
CA SER A 116 17.16 -22.78 -10.71
C SER A 116 17.04 -22.82 -12.23
N MET A 117 17.56 -21.81 -12.93
CA MET A 117 17.64 -21.82 -14.38
C MET A 117 18.65 -22.89 -14.80
N PRO A 118 18.24 -23.93 -15.55
CA PRO A 118 19.19 -24.89 -16.10
C PRO A 118 20.10 -24.16 -17.09
N VAL A 119 21.40 -24.43 -17.01
CA VAL A 119 22.36 -24.07 -18.06
C VAL A 119 22.15 -24.89 -19.31
#